data_AF-A0A0E3P597-F1
#
_entry.id   AF-A0A0E3P597-F1
#
_cell.length_a   1.000
_cell.length_b   1.000
_cell.length_c   1.000
_cell.angle_alpha   90.00
_cell.angle_beta   90.00
_cell.angle_gamma   90.00
#
_symmetry.space_group_name_H-M   'P 1'
#
loop_
_entity.id
_entity.type
_entity.pdbx_description
1 polymer ?
#
loop_
_entity_poly.entity_id
_entity_poly.type
_entity_poly.pdbx_seq_one_letter_code
_entity_poly.pdbx_strand_id
1 'polypeptide(L)'
;MNRATPLLENGSSYHGIPVMHLLYLLLILIAPFAGVDLLLFLSFGLFLGLRFSGKFLSCRRDAASLSFSLTLMLLVSAVSQDLTYTYPYYIVLAAFAIAAVGNHISFFTERGFMADIESGKNRIKQRRFSLLWSSIFLSLRIIAAFLAASWIVYWQDLPIPYSFIFFISVIGAVTGSLFESIPTRINSNIPVPLGAGMTMWIFEEFRYWVPPEKMLVALAFSLFLGAMAYRAKIADVSALLSAALLGVLIIVFSGLPWFLLLLTFFILGGGFTRYKYAYKESIGIAQAKNGIRSYENVFSNSTAALVLAVAYGIFPDQSLPIIYAYIGTVATATGDTLASEIGTTAKGRPRMITTLKLSEPGADGAVSFLGELAAIFGSATIGVLGYALGISDNLLLSVLITTAGGFFGTNIDSLLGATLQKRGLLSNSGVNFAATFAGAGISAFVYILVAGF
;
A
#
# COMPACT_ATOMS: atom_id res chain seq x y z
N MET A 1 -51.24 -35.81 16.32
CA MET A 1 -52.10 -34.63 16.09
C MET A 1 -51.23 -33.49 15.59
N ASN A 2 -51.57 -33.00 14.41
CA ASN A 2 -50.93 -31.95 13.61
C ASN A 2 -50.46 -30.72 14.41
N ARG A 3 -49.29 -30.19 14.03
CA ARG A 3 -49.14 -28.78 13.65
C ARG A 3 -47.87 -28.62 12.81
N ALA A 4 -48.09 -28.45 11.51
CA ALA A 4 -47.12 -27.94 10.56
C ALA A 4 -46.65 -26.55 11.02
N THR A 5 -45.33 -26.33 11.04
CA THR A 5 -44.72 -25.00 11.09
C THR A 5 -44.30 -24.61 9.68
N PRO A 6 -44.51 -23.35 9.25
CA PRO A 6 -44.41 -22.98 7.86
C PRO A 6 -42.94 -22.89 7.43
N LEU A 7 -42.64 -23.48 6.28
CA LEU A 7 -41.52 -23.09 5.43
C LEU A 7 -41.71 -21.63 5.02
N LEU A 8 -41.20 -20.70 5.83
CA LEU A 8 -41.15 -19.27 5.51
C LEU A 8 -39.83 -19.00 4.77
N GLU A 9 -39.96 -19.05 3.44
CA GLU A 9 -39.35 -18.13 2.48
C GLU A 9 -37.84 -17.85 2.64
N ASN A 10 -37.05 -18.73 2.03
CA ASN A 10 -35.86 -18.31 1.29
C ASN A 10 -36.31 -17.34 0.18
N GLY A 11 -36.38 -16.04 0.47
CA GLY A 11 -36.81 -15.03 -0.50
C GLY A 11 -36.20 -13.66 -0.25
N SER A 12 -35.32 -13.23 -1.15
CA SER A 12 -34.95 -11.83 -1.43
C SER A 12 -33.90 -11.11 -0.53
N SER A 13 -32.68 -11.64 -0.45
CA SER A 13 -31.50 -10.77 -0.17
C SER A 13 -31.00 -10.02 -1.42
N TYR A 14 -31.53 -10.35 -2.61
CA TYR A 14 -31.05 -9.85 -3.91
C TYR A 14 -31.75 -8.58 -4.43
N HIS A 15 -32.85 -8.11 -3.84
CA HIS A 15 -33.65 -7.01 -4.41
C HIS A 15 -33.17 -5.59 -4.06
N GLY A 16 -32.39 -5.40 -2.98
CA GLY A 16 -31.87 -4.07 -2.60
C GLY A 16 -30.60 -3.65 -3.36
N ILE A 17 -29.88 -4.62 -3.95
CA ILE A 17 -28.54 -4.43 -4.52
C ILE A 17 -28.56 -3.69 -5.87
N PRO A 18 -29.42 -4.07 -6.85
CA PRO A 18 -29.48 -3.37 -8.13
C PRO A 18 -29.93 -1.92 -7.96
N VAL A 19 -30.81 -1.67 -6.99
CA VAL A 19 -31.37 -0.35 -6.70
C VAL A 19 -30.29 0.62 -6.22
N MET A 20 -29.39 0.18 -5.35
CA MET A 20 -28.28 1.02 -4.89
C MET A 20 -27.29 1.35 -6.01
N HIS A 21 -26.93 0.37 -6.85
CA HIS A 21 -26.07 0.65 -8.01
C HIS A 21 -26.73 1.58 -9.03
N LEU A 22 -28.04 1.43 -9.26
CA LEU A 22 -28.83 2.34 -10.10
C LEU A 22 -28.84 3.76 -9.56
N LEU A 23 -29.06 3.92 -8.25
CA LEU A 23 -29.03 5.23 -7.58
C LEU A 23 -27.64 5.88 -7.69
N TYR A 24 -26.58 5.09 -7.55
CA TYR A 24 -25.21 5.56 -7.66
C TYR A 24 -24.80 5.91 -9.09
N LEU A 25 -25.21 5.11 -10.06
CA LEU A 25 -25.03 5.42 -11.48
C LEU A 25 -25.77 6.71 -11.86
N LEU A 26 -27.00 6.87 -11.38
CA LEU A 26 -27.79 8.08 -11.59
C LEU A 26 -27.10 9.31 -10.98
N LEU A 27 -26.52 9.18 -9.79
CA LEU A 27 -25.74 10.25 -9.15
C LEU A 27 -24.52 10.67 -10.00
N ILE A 28 -23.80 9.70 -10.59
CA ILE A 28 -22.68 9.99 -11.51
C ILE A 28 -23.16 10.71 -12.77
N LEU A 29 -24.31 10.30 -13.33
CA LEU A 29 -24.85 10.88 -14.56
C LEU A 29 -25.28 12.35 -14.38
N ILE A 30 -25.93 12.68 -13.26
CA ILE A 30 -26.41 14.05 -12.99
C ILE A 30 -25.30 14.99 -12.51
N ALA A 31 -24.18 14.44 -12.04
CA ALA A 31 -23.19 15.23 -11.32
C ALA A 31 -22.57 16.42 -12.06
N PRO A 32 -22.28 16.36 -13.38
CA PRO A 32 -21.77 17.54 -14.09
C PRO A 32 -22.75 18.72 -14.10
N PHE A 33 -24.05 18.43 -13.99
CA PHE A 33 -25.14 19.42 -14.07
C PHE A 33 -25.63 19.90 -12.69
N ALA A 34 -25.43 19.09 -11.65
CA ALA A 34 -25.88 19.38 -10.29
C ALA A 34 -24.92 20.32 -9.52
N GLY A 35 -23.62 20.21 -9.76
CA GLY A 35 -22.60 20.89 -8.97
C GLY A 35 -22.38 20.26 -7.59
N VAL A 36 -21.29 20.65 -6.92
CA VAL A 36 -20.83 20.03 -5.66
C VAL A 36 -21.82 20.24 -4.51
N ASP A 37 -22.41 21.42 -4.38
CA ASP A 37 -23.29 21.77 -3.25
C ASP A 37 -24.60 20.98 -3.28
N LEU A 38 -25.23 20.86 -4.45
CA LEU A 38 -26.45 20.08 -4.60
C LEU A 38 -26.17 18.59 -4.37
N LEU A 39 -25.06 18.07 -4.89
CA LEU A 39 -24.65 16.69 -4.64
C LEU A 39 -24.39 16.43 -3.16
N LEU A 40 -23.75 17.36 -2.45
CA LEU A 40 -23.51 17.27 -1.01
C LEU A 40 -24.83 17.25 -0.23
N PHE A 41 -25.77 18.13 -0.58
CA PHE A 41 -27.08 18.16 0.05
C PHE A 41 -27.85 16.85 -0.16
N LEU A 42 -27.88 16.34 -1.40
CA LEU A 42 -28.51 15.07 -1.75
C LEU A 42 -27.84 13.88 -1.04
N SER A 43 -26.51 13.85 -0.99
CA SER A 43 -25.77 12.76 -0.34
C SER A 43 -25.99 12.76 1.17
N PHE A 44 -26.03 13.93 1.80
CA PHE A 44 -26.30 14.08 3.23
C PHE A 44 -27.72 13.64 3.58
N GLY A 45 -28.71 14.05 2.79
CA GLY A 45 -30.10 13.61 2.94
C GLY A 45 -30.25 12.09 2.79
N LEU A 46 -29.58 11.51 1.80
CA LEU A 46 -29.55 10.06 1.59
C LEU A 46 -28.85 9.32 2.74
N PHE A 47 -27.73 9.85 3.26
CA PHE A 47 -27.05 9.29 4.43
C PHE A 47 -27.94 9.30 5.68
N LEU A 48 -28.61 10.42 5.98
CA LEU A 48 -29.54 10.51 7.10
C LEU A 48 -30.74 9.56 6.94
N GLY A 49 -31.34 9.52 5.75
CA GLY A 49 -32.44 8.60 5.44
C GLY A 49 -32.02 7.14 5.64
N LEU A 50 -30.86 6.76 5.12
CA LEU A 50 -30.28 5.43 5.32
C LEU A 50 -29.87 5.19 6.77
N ARG A 51 -29.49 6.19 7.56
CA ARG A 51 -29.10 6.01 8.97
C ARG A 51 -30.29 5.92 9.94
N PHE A 52 -31.43 6.53 9.62
CA PHE A 52 -32.60 6.56 10.50
C PHE A 52 -33.85 5.76 10.04
N SER A 53 -33.94 5.28 8.80
CA SER A 53 -35.06 4.45 8.30
C SER A 53 -35.18 3.04 8.96
N GLY A 54 -36.24 2.78 9.73
CA GLY A 54 -36.35 1.66 10.67
C GLY A 54 -36.47 0.19 10.17
N LYS A 55 -36.08 -0.21 8.95
CA LYS A 55 -36.16 -1.63 8.50
C LYS A 55 -34.98 -2.11 7.63
N PHE A 56 -34.59 -3.38 7.81
CA PHE A 56 -33.46 -4.16 7.21
C PHE A 56 -32.03 -3.75 7.62
N LEU A 57 -31.27 -4.66 8.26
CA LEU A 57 -30.00 -4.32 8.95
C LEU A 57 -28.70 -4.43 8.13
N SER A 58 -28.56 -5.41 7.22
CA SER A 58 -27.23 -5.70 6.60
C SER A 58 -26.92 -4.83 5.37
N CYS A 59 -27.76 -4.89 4.32
CA CYS A 59 -27.60 -4.08 3.08
C CYS A 59 -27.61 -2.57 3.35
N ARG A 60 -28.28 -2.15 4.44
CA ARG A 60 -28.34 -0.78 4.91
C ARG A 60 -27.03 -0.27 5.48
N ARG A 61 -26.23 -1.14 6.13
CA ARG A 61 -24.95 -0.75 6.72
C ARG A 61 -23.90 -0.45 5.66
N ASP A 62 -23.86 -1.23 4.58
CA ASP A 62 -22.97 -1.01 3.44
C ASP A 62 -23.35 0.27 2.70
N ALA A 63 -24.64 0.44 2.38
CA ALA A 63 -25.18 1.64 1.76
C ALA A 63 -24.99 2.91 2.62
N ALA A 64 -25.19 2.82 3.94
CA ALA A 64 -24.95 3.92 4.87
C ALA A 64 -23.45 4.27 4.97
N SER A 65 -22.57 3.27 4.93
CA SER A 65 -21.12 3.48 4.96
C SER A 65 -20.61 4.14 3.69
N LEU A 66 -21.14 3.71 2.53
CA LEU A 66 -20.77 4.25 1.22
C LEU A 66 -21.35 5.67 1.00
N SER A 67 -22.57 5.92 1.47
CA SER A 67 -23.15 7.28 1.45
C SER A 67 -22.46 8.22 2.43
N PHE A 68 -22.01 7.72 3.57
CA PHE A 68 -21.18 8.47 4.51
C PHE A 68 -19.86 8.90 3.86
N SER A 69 -19.14 7.97 3.22
CA SER A 69 -17.87 8.29 2.56
C SER A 69 -18.05 9.28 1.42
N LEU A 70 -19.08 9.12 0.58
CA LEU A 70 -19.43 10.11 -0.46
C LEU A 70 -19.70 11.49 0.14
N THR A 71 -20.52 11.56 1.19
CA THR A 71 -20.86 12.83 1.86
C THR A 71 -19.63 13.50 2.44
N LEU A 72 -18.76 12.73 3.10
CA LEU A 72 -17.50 13.25 3.66
C LEU A 72 -16.59 13.80 2.55
N MET A 73 -16.45 13.08 1.44
CA MET A 73 -15.61 13.51 0.31
C MET A 73 -16.17 14.75 -0.39
N LEU A 74 -17.49 14.83 -0.59
CA LEU A 74 -18.15 16.01 -1.14
C LEU A 74 -18.04 17.20 -0.18
N LEU A 75 -18.10 16.97 1.13
CA LEU A 75 -17.88 18.02 2.13
C LEU A 75 -16.47 18.59 2.02
N VAL A 76 -15.45 17.72 1.94
CA VAL A 76 -14.06 18.17 1.74
C VAL A 76 -13.92 18.91 0.40
N SER A 77 -14.56 18.43 -0.66
CA SER A 77 -14.57 19.09 -1.96
C SER A 77 -15.22 20.48 -1.92
N ALA A 78 -16.38 20.63 -1.26
CA ALA A 78 -17.06 21.91 -1.10
C ALA A 78 -16.25 22.90 -0.25
N VAL A 79 -15.71 22.45 0.90
CA VAL A 79 -14.92 23.30 1.80
C VAL A 79 -13.59 23.72 1.16
N SER A 80 -13.04 22.92 0.26
CA SER A 80 -11.75 23.20 -0.38
C SER A 80 -11.84 24.08 -1.63
N GLN A 81 -13.03 24.47 -2.11
CA GLN A 81 -13.18 25.28 -3.32
C GLN A 81 -12.47 26.64 -3.23
N ASP A 82 -12.48 27.25 -2.04
CA ASP A 82 -11.87 28.55 -1.78
C ASP A 82 -10.41 28.44 -1.28
N LEU A 83 -9.87 27.22 -1.16
CA LEU A 83 -8.51 26.98 -0.68
C LEU A 83 -7.54 26.85 -1.86
N THR A 84 -6.25 27.12 -1.60
CA THR A 84 -5.17 26.94 -2.57
C THR A 84 -5.09 25.51 -3.12
N TYR A 85 -5.43 24.53 -2.29
CA TYR A 85 -5.45 23.11 -2.63
C TYR A 85 -6.90 22.65 -2.70
N THR A 86 -7.44 22.61 -3.92
CA THR A 86 -8.83 22.22 -4.17
C THR A 86 -8.91 20.71 -4.29
N TYR A 87 -9.89 20.08 -3.63
CA TYR A 87 -10.17 18.65 -3.81
C TYR A 87 -11.21 18.51 -4.93
N PRO A 88 -10.82 18.17 -6.17
CA PRO A 88 -11.72 18.28 -7.30
C PRO A 88 -12.80 17.19 -7.25
N TYR A 89 -14.04 17.57 -7.51
CA TYR A 89 -15.15 16.64 -7.35
C TYR A 89 -15.19 15.53 -8.43
N TYR A 90 -14.46 15.65 -9.54
CA TYR A 90 -14.26 14.52 -10.46
C TYR A 90 -13.43 13.39 -9.83
N ILE A 91 -12.50 13.71 -8.92
CA ILE A 91 -11.79 12.71 -8.12
C ILE A 91 -12.74 12.04 -7.15
N VAL A 92 -13.66 12.82 -6.55
CA VAL A 92 -14.69 12.30 -5.65
C VAL A 92 -15.53 11.23 -6.34
N LEU A 93 -16.02 11.51 -7.56
CA LEU A 93 -16.83 10.52 -8.30
C LEU A 93 -16.02 9.34 -8.83
N ALA A 94 -14.78 9.55 -9.26
CA ALA A 94 -13.90 8.45 -9.66
C ALA A 94 -13.68 7.48 -8.49
N ALA A 95 -13.37 7.99 -7.31
CA ALA A 95 -13.19 7.20 -6.10
C ALA A 95 -14.48 6.50 -5.67
N PHE A 96 -15.61 7.18 -5.82
CA PHE A 96 -16.92 6.60 -5.56
C PHE A 96 -17.24 5.46 -6.53
N ALA A 97 -16.94 5.60 -7.82
CA ALA A 97 -17.10 4.56 -8.83
C ALA A 97 -16.24 3.32 -8.52
N ILE A 98 -15.00 3.51 -8.03
CA ILE A 98 -14.11 2.43 -7.57
C ILE A 98 -14.75 1.63 -6.43
N ALA A 99 -15.38 2.32 -5.46
CA ALA A 99 -16.06 1.68 -4.35
C ALA A 99 -17.34 0.95 -4.80
N ALA A 100 -18.13 1.58 -5.68
CA ALA A 100 -19.36 1.02 -6.21
C ALA A 100 -19.12 -0.31 -6.95
N VAL A 101 -18.02 -0.44 -7.69
CA VAL A 101 -17.66 -1.70 -8.39
C VAL A 101 -17.29 -2.84 -7.42
N GLY A 102 -16.72 -2.52 -6.24
CA GLY A 102 -16.21 -3.53 -5.29
C GLY A 102 -17.24 -4.11 -4.32
N ASN A 103 -18.47 -3.58 -4.28
CA ASN A 103 -19.33 -3.70 -3.10
C ASN A 103 -19.88 -5.11 -2.79
N HIS A 104 -19.76 -6.11 -3.68
CA HIS A 104 -20.55 -7.35 -3.50
C HIS A 104 -19.83 -8.70 -3.57
N ILE A 105 -18.55 -8.75 -3.91
CA ILE A 105 -17.80 -10.00 -3.83
C ILE A 105 -16.36 -9.66 -3.43
N SER A 106 -16.00 -9.94 -2.18
CA SER A 106 -14.67 -9.68 -1.62
C SER A 106 -13.60 -10.58 -2.26
N PHE A 107 -13.32 -10.40 -3.54
CA PHE A 107 -12.38 -11.22 -4.31
C PHE A 107 -10.94 -11.01 -3.87
N PHE A 108 -10.65 -9.88 -3.21
CA PHE A 108 -9.33 -9.54 -2.69
C PHE A 108 -9.08 -9.96 -1.24
N THR A 109 -10.04 -10.59 -0.57
CA THR A 109 -9.93 -10.97 0.85
C THR A 109 -9.71 -12.47 1.00
N GLU A 110 -8.56 -12.88 1.56
CA GLU A 110 -8.29 -14.30 1.88
C GLU A 110 -8.98 -14.79 3.17
N ARG A 111 -9.24 -13.88 4.11
CA ARG A 111 -9.90 -14.17 5.39
C ARG A 111 -10.97 -13.11 5.68
N GLY A 112 -12.23 -13.44 5.39
CA GLY A 112 -13.35 -12.60 5.81
C GLY A 112 -13.75 -12.93 7.25
N PHE A 113 -13.81 -11.92 8.12
CA PHE A 113 -14.56 -12.02 9.36
C PHE A 113 -16.03 -11.79 9.05
N MET A 114 -16.85 -12.85 9.07
CA MET A 114 -18.29 -12.69 9.26
C MET A 114 -18.62 -13.12 10.67
N ALA A 115 -19.13 -12.19 11.47
CA ALA A 115 -19.79 -12.51 12.73
C ALA A 115 -21.17 -13.06 12.37
N ASP A 116 -21.36 -14.37 12.53
CA ASP A 116 -22.66 -15.02 12.38
C ASP A 116 -23.47 -14.69 13.65
N ILE A 117 -24.42 -13.75 13.53
CA ILE A 117 -25.17 -13.19 14.66
C ILE A 117 -26.08 -14.25 15.31
N GLU A 118 -26.41 -15.34 14.60
CA GLU A 118 -27.28 -16.41 15.12
C GLU A 118 -26.56 -17.46 15.98
N SER A 119 -25.21 -17.56 15.95
CA SER A 119 -24.49 -18.65 16.62
C SER A 119 -23.53 -18.23 17.74
N GLY A 120 -23.26 -16.93 17.95
CA GLY A 120 -22.30 -16.47 18.97
C GLY A 120 -20.87 -17.02 18.80
N LYS A 121 -20.57 -17.70 17.67
CA LYS A 121 -19.26 -18.27 17.34
C LYS A 121 -18.72 -17.58 16.10
N ASN A 122 -17.60 -16.87 16.26
CA ASN A 122 -16.82 -16.34 15.14
C ASN A 122 -16.24 -17.51 14.33
N ARG A 123 -16.89 -17.91 13.23
CA ARG A 123 -16.29 -18.83 12.26
C ARG A 123 -15.57 -18.01 11.18
N ILE A 124 -14.24 -18.12 11.14
CA ILE A 124 -13.43 -17.59 10.05
C ILE A 124 -13.72 -18.44 8.81
N LYS A 125 -14.48 -17.92 7.85
CA LYS A 125 -14.70 -18.58 6.57
C LYS A 125 -13.58 -18.15 5.61
N GLN A 126 -12.69 -19.07 5.26
CA GLN A 126 -11.67 -18.84 4.23
C GLN A 126 -12.35 -18.62 2.88
N ARG A 127 -12.14 -17.46 2.26
CA ARG A 127 -12.51 -17.22 0.85
C ARG A 127 -11.26 -17.44 0.00
N ARG A 128 -11.41 -18.16 -1.11
CA ARG A 128 -10.30 -18.52 -1.99
C ARG A 128 -10.06 -17.35 -2.95
N PHE A 129 -8.95 -16.63 -2.76
CA PHE A 129 -8.49 -15.60 -3.68
C PHE A 129 -8.30 -16.22 -5.08
N SER A 130 -8.84 -15.55 -6.11
CA SER A 130 -8.67 -15.96 -7.51
C SER A 130 -8.05 -14.82 -8.30
N LEU A 131 -6.81 -15.03 -8.74
CA LEU A 131 -6.05 -14.07 -9.53
C LEU A 131 -6.82 -13.57 -10.76
N LEU A 132 -7.58 -14.45 -11.42
CA LEU A 132 -8.37 -14.08 -12.61
C LEU A 132 -9.49 -13.10 -12.27
N TRP A 133 -10.33 -13.44 -11.28
CA TRP A 133 -11.43 -12.57 -10.87
C TRP A 133 -10.91 -11.24 -10.31
N SER A 134 -9.88 -11.27 -9.47
CA SER A 134 -9.24 -10.06 -8.95
C SER A 134 -8.73 -9.13 -10.07
N SER A 135 -8.15 -9.69 -11.15
CA SER A 135 -7.68 -8.88 -12.29
C SER A 135 -8.83 -8.26 -13.08
N ILE A 136 -9.93 -9.01 -13.28
CA ILE A 136 -11.15 -8.51 -13.94
C ILE A 136 -11.76 -7.36 -13.12
N PHE A 137 -11.89 -7.52 -11.81
CA PHE A 137 -12.44 -6.49 -10.93
C PHE A 137 -11.56 -5.24 -10.85
N LEU A 138 -10.23 -5.40 -10.82
CA LEU A 138 -9.31 -4.27 -10.91
C LEU A 138 -9.51 -3.51 -12.23
N SER A 139 -9.61 -4.22 -13.36
CA SER A 139 -9.85 -3.61 -14.67
C SER A 139 -11.19 -2.87 -14.71
N LEU A 140 -12.25 -3.45 -14.16
CA LEU A 140 -13.56 -2.82 -14.07
C LEU A 140 -13.53 -1.56 -13.21
N ARG A 141 -12.77 -1.55 -12.12
CA ARG A 141 -12.56 -0.35 -11.29
C ARG A 141 -11.85 0.76 -12.03
N ILE A 142 -10.79 0.44 -12.79
CA ILE A 142 -10.05 1.41 -13.60
C ILE A 142 -10.99 2.04 -14.63
N ILE A 143 -11.76 1.22 -15.35
CA ILE A 143 -12.72 1.69 -16.36
C ILE A 143 -13.80 2.56 -15.71
N ALA A 144 -14.38 2.14 -14.60
CA ALA A 144 -15.43 2.89 -13.91
C ALA A 144 -14.92 4.25 -13.41
N ALA A 145 -13.72 4.30 -12.82
CA ALA A 145 -13.08 5.53 -12.37
C ALA A 145 -12.82 6.49 -13.54
N PHE A 146 -12.24 5.95 -14.64
CA PHE A 146 -11.89 6.72 -15.82
C PHE A 146 -13.13 7.32 -16.48
N LEU A 147 -14.20 6.54 -16.65
CA LEU A 147 -15.45 7.01 -17.22
C LEU A 147 -16.13 8.06 -16.33
N ALA A 148 -16.17 7.85 -15.01
CA ALA A 148 -16.78 8.80 -14.08
C ALA A 148 -16.06 10.15 -14.06
N ALA A 149 -14.73 10.17 -14.01
CA ALA A 149 -13.96 11.41 -14.08
C ALA A 149 -14.06 12.07 -15.47
N SER A 150 -13.93 11.29 -16.55
CA SER A 150 -14.01 11.81 -17.92
C SER A 150 -15.37 12.42 -18.23
N TRP A 151 -16.45 11.88 -17.65
CA TRP A 151 -17.80 12.42 -17.78
C TRP A 151 -17.90 13.85 -17.27
N ILE A 152 -17.33 14.13 -16.09
CA ILE A 152 -17.29 15.49 -15.55
C ILE A 152 -16.40 16.39 -16.39
N VAL A 153 -15.18 15.94 -16.67
CA VAL A 153 -14.19 16.75 -17.39
C VAL A 153 -14.72 17.18 -18.76
N TYR A 154 -15.42 16.29 -19.47
CA TYR A 154 -16.04 16.59 -20.76
C TYR A 154 -17.16 17.62 -20.64
N TRP A 155 -18.13 17.40 -19.75
CA TRP A 155 -19.32 18.27 -19.66
C TRP A 155 -19.05 19.63 -19.04
N GLN A 156 -18.02 19.75 -18.22
CA GLN A 156 -17.60 21.01 -17.61
C GLN A 156 -16.47 21.72 -18.34
N ASP A 157 -16.03 21.17 -19.48
CA ASP A 157 -14.93 21.72 -20.29
C ASP A 157 -13.66 21.99 -19.45
N LEU A 158 -13.32 21.05 -18.56
CA LEU A 158 -12.16 21.19 -17.69
C LEU A 158 -10.87 20.92 -18.50
N PRO A 159 -9.82 21.74 -18.36
CA PRO A 159 -8.57 21.61 -19.13
C PRO A 159 -7.66 20.50 -18.57
N ILE A 160 -8.19 19.28 -18.45
CA ILE A 160 -7.52 18.12 -17.83
C ILE A 160 -7.29 17.06 -18.91
N PRO A 161 -6.04 16.64 -19.17
CA PRO A 161 -5.76 15.60 -20.15
C PRO A 161 -6.37 14.24 -19.76
N TYR A 162 -6.99 13.53 -20.71
CA TYR A 162 -7.50 12.18 -20.48
C TYR A 162 -6.40 11.19 -20.06
N SER A 163 -5.15 11.38 -20.50
CA SER A 163 -4.00 10.58 -20.06
C SER A 163 -3.75 10.73 -18.56
N PHE A 164 -3.94 11.93 -18.02
CA PHE A 164 -3.85 12.18 -16.58
C PHE A 164 -5.02 11.54 -15.83
N ILE A 165 -6.26 11.64 -16.35
CA ILE A 165 -7.44 10.96 -15.78
C ILE A 165 -7.23 9.45 -15.72
N PHE A 166 -6.66 8.86 -16.78
CA PHE A 166 -6.32 7.45 -16.81
C PHE A 166 -5.26 7.10 -15.77
N PHE A 167 -4.23 7.93 -15.62
CA PHE A 167 -3.18 7.76 -14.62
C PHE A 167 -3.74 7.73 -13.18
N ILE A 168 -4.56 8.72 -12.79
CA ILE A 168 -5.17 8.73 -11.44
C ILE A 168 -6.17 7.58 -11.26
N SER A 169 -6.90 7.19 -12.33
CA SER A 169 -7.85 6.06 -12.28
C SER A 169 -7.17 4.74 -11.98
N VAL A 170 -5.98 4.49 -12.56
CA VAL A 170 -5.17 3.30 -12.27
C VAL A 170 -4.71 3.31 -10.82
N ILE A 171 -4.10 4.40 -10.36
CA ILE A 171 -3.60 4.51 -8.98
C ILE A 171 -4.75 4.37 -7.97
N GLY A 172 -5.86 5.09 -8.18
CA GLY A 172 -7.04 5.03 -7.34
C GLY A 172 -7.65 3.63 -7.29
N ALA A 173 -7.75 2.92 -8.42
CA ALA A 173 -8.30 1.57 -8.46
C ALA A 173 -7.42 0.53 -7.75
N VAL A 174 -6.09 0.62 -7.91
CA VAL A 174 -5.15 -0.23 -7.19
C VAL A 174 -5.21 0.05 -5.69
N THR A 175 -5.19 1.32 -5.27
CA THR A 175 -5.34 1.71 -3.86
C THR A 175 -6.67 1.26 -3.27
N GLY A 176 -7.79 1.46 -3.96
CA GLY A 176 -9.10 1.00 -3.52
C GLY A 176 -9.13 -0.52 -3.34
N SER A 177 -8.48 -1.27 -4.24
CA SER A 177 -8.36 -2.72 -4.13
C SER A 177 -7.46 -3.15 -2.96
N LEU A 178 -6.39 -2.39 -2.69
CA LEU A 178 -5.53 -2.61 -1.53
C LEU A 178 -6.33 -2.43 -0.23
N PHE A 179 -7.06 -1.32 -0.06
CA PHE A 179 -7.87 -1.09 1.14
C PHE A 179 -8.94 -2.16 1.35
N GLU A 180 -9.51 -2.72 0.27
CA GLU A 180 -10.44 -3.84 0.36
C GLU A 180 -9.76 -5.16 0.78
N SER A 181 -8.49 -5.34 0.45
CA SER A 181 -7.71 -6.53 0.82
C SER A 181 -7.27 -6.54 2.29
N ILE A 182 -7.18 -5.37 2.93
CA ILE A 182 -6.70 -5.24 4.31
C ILE A 182 -7.81 -5.72 5.27
N PRO A 183 -7.52 -6.69 6.15
CA PRO A 183 -8.53 -7.22 7.08
C PRO A 183 -8.80 -6.21 8.20
N THR A 184 -9.85 -5.39 8.05
CA THR A 184 -10.28 -4.43 9.07
C THR A 184 -11.66 -4.77 9.67
N ARG A 185 -11.92 -4.33 10.90
CA ARG A 185 -13.27 -4.36 11.50
C ARG A 185 -14.21 -3.28 10.91
N ILE A 186 -13.62 -2.31 10.21
CA ILE A 186 -14.33 -1.22 9.53
C ILE A 186 -14.88 -1.77 8.21
N ASN A 187 -16.06 -1.29 7.82
CA ASN A 187 -16.67 -1.63 6.54
C ASN A 187 -15.82 -1.07 5.39
N SER A 188 -15.46 -1.88 4.39
CA SER A 188 -14.61 -1.50 3.25
C SER A 188 -15.17 -0.31 2.44
N ASN A 189 -16.49 -0.07 2.48
CA ASN A 189 -17.13 1.08 1.86
C ASN A 189 -16.71 2.45 2.42
N ILE A 190 -15.99 2.48 3.55
CA ILE A 190 -15.38 3.69 4.10
C ILE A 190 -13.93 3.88 3.60
N PRO A 191 -12.97 2.98 3.89
CA PRO A 191 -11.57 3.19 3.53
C PRO A 191 -11.31 3.10 2.02
N VAL A 192 -12.10 2.34 1.25
CA VAL A 192 -11.89 2.19 -0.21
C VAL A 192 -12.05 3.51 -0.96
N PRO A 193 -13.22 4.19 -0.93
CA PRO A 193 -13.38 5.47 -1.64
C PRO A 193 -12.51 6.58 -1.03
N LEU A 194 -12.36 6.63 0.30
CA LEU A 194 -11.53 7.65 0.94
C LEU A 194 -10.05 7.50 0.56
N GLY A 195 -9.52 6.27 0.65
CA GLY A 195 -8.12 5.98 0.31
C GLY A 195 -7.82 6.17 -1.17
N ALA A 196 -8.72 5.72 -2.06
CA ALA A 196 -8.60 5.97 -3.49
C ALA A 196 -8.64 7.47 -3.81
N GLY A 197 -9.61 8.20 -3.26
CA GLY A 197 -9.78 9.64 -3.45
C GLY A 197 -8.59 10.45 -2.95
N MET A 198 -8.11 10.18 -1.73
CA MET A 198 -6.94 10.85 -1.17
C MET A 198 -5.67 10.58 -1.99
N THR A 199 -5.47 9.34 -2.46
CA THR A 199 -4.30 9.02 -3.28
C THR A 199 -4.37 9.74 -4.63
N MET A 200 -5.53 9.73 -5.29
CA MET A 200 -5.73 10.48 -6.53
C MET A 200 -5.53 11.99 -6.33
N TRP A 201 -6.01 12.55 -5.22
CA TRP A 201 -5.82 13.96 -4.90
C TRP A 201 -4.35 14.34 -4.72
N ILE A 202 -3.57 13.52 -4.00
CA ILE A 202 -2.12 13.74 -3.86
C ILE A 202 -1.45 13.87 -5.23
N PHE A 203 -1.85 13.04 -6.20
CA PHE A 203 -1.25 13.06 -7.54
C PHE A 203 -1.80 14.16 -8.46
N GLU A 204 -3.00 14.65 -8.19
CA GLU A 204 -3.53 15.86 -8.85
C GLU A 204 -2.63 17.07 -8.64
N GLU A 205 -2.15 17.25 -7.41
CA GLU A 205 -1.31 18.40 -7.07
C GLU A 205 0.00 18.43 -7.86
N PHE A 206 0.54 17.24 -8.20
CA PHE A 206 1.77 17.16 -8.99
C PHE A 206 1.54 17.40 -10.48
N ARG A 207 0.30 17.30 -10.98
CA ARG A 207 -0.09 17.33 -12.41
C ARG A 207 0.81 16.50 -13.33
N TYR A 208 1.44 15.48 -12.77
CA TYR A 208 2.33 14.58 -13.48
C TYR A 208 1.51 13.46 -14.11
N TRP A 209 1.75 13.20 -15.39
CA TRP A 209 1.13 12.08 -16.10
C TRP A 209 2.12 11.40 -17.02
N VAL A 210 1.82 10.15 -17.32
CA VAL A 210 2.54 9.36 -18.32
C VAL A 210 1.59 8.87 -19.39
N PRO A 211 2.09 8.61 -20.61
CA PRO A 211 1.30 7.98 -21.66
C PRO A 211 0.62 6.68 -21.18
N PRO A 212 -0.65 6.42 -21.55
CA PRO A 212 -1.40 5.25 -21.10
C PRO A 212 -0.68 3.92 -21.34
N GLU A 213 0.06 3.79 -22.43
CA GLU A 213 0.84 2.60 -22.75
C GLU A 213 1.94 2.32 -21.70
N LYS A 214 2.63 3.36 -21.23
CA LYS A 214 3.65 3.21 -20.17
C LYS A 214 3.01 2.80 -18.86
N MET A 215 1.85 3.39 -18.53
CA MET A 215 1.09 3.04 -17.34
C MET A 215 0.62 1.58 -17.37
N LEU A 216 0.10 1.12 -18.51
CA LEU A 216 -0.34 -0.26 -18.69
C LEU A 216 0.81 -1.25 -18.56
N VAL A 217 1.98 -0.94 -19.15
CA VAL A 217 3.19 -1.77 -19.01
C VAL A 217 3.64 -1.83 -17.56
N ALA A 218 3.70 -0.69 -16.86
CA ALA A 218 4.08 -0.63 -15.46
C ALA A 218 3.12 -1.43 -14.56
N LEU A 219 1.81 -1.29 -14.78
CA LEU A 219 0.78 -2.03 -14.05
C LEU A 219 0.86 -3.54 -14.31
N ALA A 220 0.93 -3.95 -15.58
CA ALA A 220 1.00 -5.34 -15.97
C ALA A 220 2.26 -6.01 -15.41
N PHE A 221 3.41 -5.35 -15.52
CA PHE A 221 4.68 -5.86 -14.99
C PHE A 221 4.66 -5.98 -13.46
N SER A 222 4.15 -4.96 -12.76
CA SER A 222 4.08 -4.98 -11.29
C SER A 222 3.10 -6.03 -10.77
N LEU A 223 1.93 -6.18 -11.41
CA LEU A 223 0.96 -7.23 -11.09
C LEU A 223 1.50 -8.62 -11.39
N PHE A 224 2.23 -8.79 -12.49
CA PHE A 224 2.85 -10.08 -12.86
C PHE A 224 3.82 -10.53 -11.76
N LEU A 225 4.74 -9.66 -11.34
CA LEU A 225 5.70 -9.96 -10.29
C LEU A 225 5.02 -10.18 -8.93
N GLY A 226 4.02 -9.36 -8.58
CA GLY A 226 3.22 -9.55 -7.38
C GLY A 226 2.50 -10.90 -7.38
N ALA A 227 1.93 -11.32 -8.52
CA ALA A 227 1.28 -12.62 -8.67
C ALA A 227 2.27 -13.79 -8.56
N MET A 228 3.51 -13.64 -9.07
CA MET A 228 4.56 -14.62 -8.87
C MET A 228 4.94 -14.74 -7.38
N ALA A 229 5.14 -13.63 -6.68
CA ALA A 229 5.47 -13.61 -5.25
C ALA A 229 4.34 -14.24 -4.39
N TYR A 230 3.09 -13.98 -4.76
CA TYR A 230 1.92 -14.60 -4.16
C TYR A 230 1.90 -16.12 -4.38
N ARG A 231 2.08 -16.58 -5.64
CA ARG A 231 2.13 -18.02 -5.97
C ARG A 231 3.30 -18.74 -5.29
N ALA A 232 4.43 -18.06 -5.12
CA ALA A 232 5.58 -18.57 -4.38
C ALA A 232 5.38 -18.62 -2.86
N LYS A 233 4.22 -18.16 -2.34
CA LYS A 233 3.91 -18.03 -0.90
C LYS A 233 4.95 -17.17 -0.16
N ILE A 234 5.38 -16.09 -0.80
CA ILE A 234 6.29 -15.09 -0.20
C ILE A 234 5.49 -13.87 0.29
N ALA A 235 4.39 -13.53 -0.40
CA ALA A 235 3.56 -12.37 -0.14
C ALA A 235 2.07 -12.77 -0.11
N ASP A 236 1.27 -12.10 0.73
CA ASP A 236 -0.20 -12.20 0.70
C ASP A 236 -0.82 -11.24 -0.35
N VAL A 237 -2.15 -11.27 -0.50
CA VAL A 237 -2.86 -10.42 -1.48
C VAL A 237 -2.65 -8.93 -1.21
N SER A 238 -2.59 -8.54 0.06
CA SER A 238 -2.36 -7.14 0.45
C SER A 238 -0.95 -6.69 0.06
N ALA A 239 0.05 -7.56 0.22
CA ALA A 239 1.40 -7.30 -0.24
C ALA A 239 1.50 -7.28 -1.78
N LEU A 240 0.76 -8.14 -2.50
CA LEU A 240 0.68 -8.10 -3.97
C LEU A 240 0.19 -6.75 -4.47
N LEU A 241 -0.93 -6.26 -3.92
CA LEU A 241 -1.52 -4.98 -4.33
C LEU A 241 -0.67 -3.78 -3.89
N SER A 242 -0.03 -3.87 -2.72
CA SER A 242 0.94 -2.86 -2.27
C SER A 242 2.14 -2.80 -3.23
N ALA A 243 2.71 -3.96 -3.59
CA ALA A 243 3.82 -4.03 -4.54
C ALA A 243 3.41 -3.55 -5.94
N ALA A 244 2.16 -3.81 -6.36
CA ALA A 244 1.62 -3.28 -7.61
C ALA A 244 1.52 -1.74 -7.58
N LEU A 245 1.00 -1.17 -6.49
CA LEU A 245 0.91 0.28 -6.32
C LEU A 245 2.29 0.94 -6.32
N LEU A 246 3.19 0.47 -5.46
CA LEU A 246 4.55 1.00 -5.36
C LEU A 246 5.33 0.79 -6.67
N GLY A 247 5.16 -0.37 -7.31
CA GLY A 247 5.81 -0.69 -8.58
C GLY A 247 5.38 0.24 -9.70
N VAL A 248 4.06 0.48 -9.86
CA VAL A 248 3.55 1.45 -10.82
C VAL A 248 4.15 2.82 -10.56
N LEU A 249 4.09 3.31 -9.32
CA LEU A 249 4.59 4.65 -9.00
C LEU A 249 6.11 4.78 -9.24
N ILE A 250 6.92 3.84 -8.75
CA ILE A 250 8.38 3.91 -8.93
C ILE A 250 8.77 3.82 -10.41
N ILE A 251 8.15 2.91 -11.18
CA ILE A 251 8.43 2.79 -12.63
C ILE A 251 8.05 4.07 -13.37
N VAL A 252 6.93 4.69 -13.01
CA VAL A 252 6.39 5.86 -13.69
C VAL A 252 7.18 7.13 -13.36
N PHE A 253 7.68 7.29 -12.13
CA PHE A 253 8.43 8.49 -11.72
C PHE A 253 9.95 8.38 -11.92
N SER A 254 10.53 7.18 -11.86
CA SER A 254 12.00 7.01 -11.89
C SER A 254 12.49 5.94 -12.87
N GLY A 255 11.57 5.18 -13.48
CA GLY A 255 11.90 4.15 -14.46
C GLY A 255 12.08 2.75 -13.87
N LEU A 256 12.20 1.78 -14.77
CA LEU A 256 12.30 0.36 -14.45
C LEU A 256 13.53 0.00 -13.57
N PRO A 257 14.74 0.57 -13.75
CA PRO A 257 15.90 0.23 -12.94
C PRO A 257 15.67 0.41 -11.43
N TRP A 258 15.04 1.51 -11.02
CA TRP A 258 14.76 1.81 -9.62
C TRP A 258 13.88 0.72 -9.01
N PHE A 259 12.80 0.37 -9.70
CA PHE A 259 11.92 -0.71 -9.27
C PHE A 259 12.62 -2.06 -9.19
N LEU A 260 13.51 -2.40 -10.14
CA LEU A 260 14.28 -3.65 -10.09
C LEU A 260 15.24 -3.71 -8.89
N LEU A 261 15.81 -2.58 -8.49
CA LEU A 261 16.64 -2.51 -7.28
C LEU A 261 15.81 -2.80 -6.03
N LEU A 262 14.65 -2.16 -5.88
CA LEU A 262 13.74 -2.43 -4.76
C LEU A 262 13.20 -3.88 -4.80
N LEU A 263 12.90 -4.41 -5.98
CA LEU A 263 12.50 -5.81 -6.15
C LEU A 263 13.59 -6.77 -5.68
N THR A 264 14.86 -6.43 -5.88
CA THR A 264 15.98 -7.25 -5.42
C THR A 264 15.98 -7.39 -3.89
N PHE A 265 15.70 -6.32 -3.15
CA PHE A 265 15.48 -6.39 -1.71
C PHE A 265 14.38 -7.40 -1.34
N PHE A 266 13.23 -7.37 -2.02
CA PHE A 266 12.13 -8.29 -1.74
C PHE A 266 12.49 -9.75 -2.04
N ILE A 267 13.22 -10.00 -3.14
CA ILE A 267 13.66 -11.35 -3.52
C ILE A 267 14.70 -11.88 -2.52
N LEU A 268 15.74 -11.09 -2.23
CA LEU A 268 16.78 -11.47 -1.27
C LEU A 268 16.17 -11.69 0.10
N GLY A 269 15.37 -10.73 0.58
CA GLY A 269 14.73 -10.82 1.87
C GLY A 269 13.80 -12.04 1.98
N GLY A 270 12.97 -12.31 0.97
CA GLY A 270 12.11 -13.50 0.94
C GLY A 270 12.92 -14.82 0.93
N GLY A 271 14.07 -14.84 0.26
CA GLY A 271 15.00 -15.98 0.26
C GLY A 271 15.63 -16.22 1.64
N PHE A 272 16.17 -15.17 2.26
CA PHE A 272 16.82 -15.27 3.57
C PHE A 272 15.84 -15.52 4.72
N THR A 273 14.59 -15.06 4.63
CA THR A 273 13.56 -15.43 5.62
C THR A 273 13.34 -16.94 5.69
N ARG A 274 13.47 -17.67 4.58
CA ARG A 274 13.38 -19.14 4.55
C ARG A 274 14.67 -19.85 4.95
N TYR A 275 15.80 -19.14 4.97
CA TYR A 275 17.07 -19.72 5.39
C TYR A 275 17.00 -20.19 6.85
N LYS A 276 17.31 -21.47 7.08
CA LYS A 276 17.26 -22.14 8.40
C LYS A 276 15.94 -21.92 9.15
N TYR A 277 14.81 -21.89 8.44
CA TYR A 277 13.50 -21.65 9.05
C TYR A 277 13.17 -22.64 10.19
N ALA A 278 13.42 -23.94 10.01
CA ALA A 278 13.17 -24.96 11.04
C ALA A 278 13.96 -24.71 12.35
N TYR A 279 15.18 -24.17 12.24
CA TYR A 279 15.95 -23.78 13.42
C TYR A 279 15.30 -22.58 14.12
N LYS A 280 14.97 -21.52 13.37
CA LYS A 280 14.32 -20.32 13.92
C LYS A 280 12.97 -20.63 14.56
N GLU A 281 12.25 -21.60 14.02
CA GLU A 281 10.99 -22.10 14.58
C GLU A 281 11.23 -22.87 15.89
N SER A 282 12.26 -23.71 15.96
CA SER A 282 12.60 -24.46 17.18
C SER A 282 12.98 -23.57 18.37
N ILE A 283 13.49 -22.36 18.11
CA ILE A 283 13.82 -21.36 19.14
C ILE A 283 12.76 -20.25 19.27
N GLY A 284 11.61 -20.37 18.59
CA GLY A 284 10.45 -19.49 18.77
C GLY A 284 10.56 -18.09 18.14
N ILE A 285 11.53 -17.84 17.26
CA ILE A 285 11.78 -16.53 16.63
C ILE A 285 11.46 -16.49 15.13
N ALA A 286 10.89 -17.57 14.57
CA ALA A 286 10.53 -17.62 13.16
C ALA A 286 9.47 -16.55 12.82
N GLN A 287 9.60 -15.93 11.64
CA GLN A 287 8.61 -14.97 11.17
C GLN A 287 7.20 -15.59 11.09
N ALA A 288 6.22 -14.85 11.59
CA ALA A 288 4.82 -15.25 11.55
C ALA A 288 4.35 -15.59 10.12
N LYS A 289 3.28 -16.41 10.03
CA LYS A 289 2.70 -16.88 8.75
C LYS A 289 3.70 -17.58 7.81
N ASN A 290 4.70 -18.30 8.33
CA ASN A 290 5.74 -18.95 7.50
C ASN A 290 6.56 -17.96 6.65
N GLY A 291 6.79 -16.75 7.17
CA GLY A 291 7.53 -15.69 6.47
C GLY A 291 6.75 -15.02 5.33
N ILE A 292 5.42 -15.15 5.30
CA ILE A 292 4.58 -14.45 4.31
C ILE A 292 4.45 -12.97 4.71
N ARG A 293 4.94 -12.09 3.83
CA ARG A 293 4.89 -10.62 4.00
C ARG A 293 3.48 -10.08 3.70
N SER A 294 3.05 -9.10 4.50
CA SER A 294 1.79 -8.35 4.30
C SER A 294 2.06 -6.92 3.79
N TYR A 295 0.99 -6.15 3.54
CA TYR A 295 1.09 -4.73 3.18
C TYR A 295 1.98 -3.93 4.16
N GLU A 296 1.93 -4.25 5.45
CA GLU A 296 2.73 -3.56 6.48
C GLU A 296 4.23 -3.66 6.19
N ASN A 297 4.71 -4.86 5.83
CA ASN A 297 6.11 -5.08 5.47
C ASN A 297 6.50 -4.37 4.17
N VAL A 298 5.56 -4.24 3.22
CA VAL A 298 5.83 -3.56 1.95
C VAL A 298 5.98 -2.06 2.19
N PHE A 299 5.00 -1.44 2.85
CA PHE A 299 5.03 0.00 3.12
C PHE A 299 6.11 0.40 4.12
N SER A 300 6.35 -0.38 5.18
CA SER A 300 7.40 -0.04 6.16
C SER A 300 8.78 0.06 5.52
N ASN A 301 9.09 -0.84 4.59
CA ASN A 301 10.42 -0.91 3.99
C ASN A 301 10.57 -0.04 2.73
N SER A 302 9.46 0.36 2.10
CA SER A 302 9.49 0.93 0.76
C SER A 302 8.91 2.34 0.66
N THR A 303 8.31 2.88 1.73
CA THR A 303 7.72 4.23 1.67
C THR A 303 8.78 5.30 1.44
N ALA A 304 9.94 5.23 2.11
CA ALA A 304 11.05 6.14 1.84
C ALA A 304 11.52 6.06 0.38
N ALA A 305 11.61 4.84 -0.17
CA ALA A 305 11.98 4.61 -1.56
C ALA A 305 10.94 5.21 -2.52
N LEU A 306 9.64 5.04 -2.23
CA LEU A 306 8.56 5.64 -3.01
C LEU A 306 8.63 7.17 -2.99
N VAL A 307 8.79 7.78 -1.81
CA VAL A 307 8.89 9.24 -1.67
C VAL A 307 10.08 9.77 -2.47
N LEU A 308 11.23 9.11 -2.41
CA LEU A 308 12.43 9.50 -3.14
C LEU A 308 12.29 9.30 -4.66
N ALA A 309 11.63 8.22 -5.09
CA ALA A 309 11.34 7.97 -6.50
C ALA A 309 10.41 9.07 -7.08
N VAL A 310 9.35 9.42 -6.36
CA VAL A 310 8.45 10.51 -6.73
C VAL A 310 9.19 11.86 -6.72
N ALA A 311 10.00 12.12 -5.70
CA ALA A 311 10.81 13.34 -5.61
C ALA A 311 11.80 13.45 -6.78
N TYR A 312 12.43 12.35 -7.20
CA TYR A 312 13.32 12.32 -8.37
C TYR A 312 12.59 12.74 -9.65
N GLY A 313 11.36 12.24 -9.87
CA GLY A 313 10.58 12.57 -11.06
C GLY A 313 10.09 14.02 -11.09
N ILE A 314 9.91 14.65 -9.92
CA ILE A 314 9.42 16.04 -9.80
C ILE A 314 10.58 17.06 -9.76
N PHE A 315 11.70 16.71 -9.10
CA PHE A 315 12.84 17.60 -8.87
C PHE A 315 14.13 17.04 -9.52
N PRO A 316 14.21 16.97 -10.87
CA PRO A 316 15.36 16.39 -11.55
C PRO A 316 16.68 17.14 -11.28
N ASP A 317 16.60 18.44 -10.96
CA ASP A 317 17.76 19.29 -10.66
C ASP A 317 18.50 18.86 -9.37
N GLN A 318 17.84 18.14 -8.46
CA GLN A 318 18.42 17.58 -7.22
C GLN A 318 18.64 16.06 -7.32
N SER A 319 18.79 15.55 -8.54
CA SER A 319 18.81 14.11 -8.84
C SER A 319 19.84 13.31 -8.02
N LEU A 320 21.06 13.82 -7.86
CA LEU A 320 22.16 13.03 -7.27
C LEU A 320 21.96 12.71 -5.78
N PRO A 321 21.71 13.67 -4.87
CA PRO A 321 21.38 13.33 -3.47
C PRO A 321 20.17 12.40 -3.34
N ILE A 322 19.15 12.58 -4.20
CA ILE A 322 17.95 11.74 -4.21
C ILE A 322 18.26 10.30 -4.65
N ILE A 323 19.10 10.12 -5.67
CA ILE A 323 19.60 8.82 -6.13
C ILE A 323 20.28 8.07 -4.98
N TYR A 324 21.25 8.70 -4.32
CA TYR A 324 21.99 8.04 -3.23
C TYR A 324 21.11 7.79 -2.01
N ALA A 325 20.17 8.69 -1.70
CA ALA A 325 19.16 8.46 -0.68
C ALA A 325 18.30 7.22 -1.02
N TYR A 326 17.88 7.07 -2.27
CA TYR A 326 17.04 5.94 -2.69
C TYR A 326 17.77 4.61 -2.56
N ILE A 327 18.97 4.51 -3.13
CA ILE A 327 19.80 3.31 -3.03
C ILE A 327 20.11 3.01 -1.56
N GLY A 328 20.35 4.05 -0.76
CA GLY A 328 20.50 3.99 0.70
C GLY A 328 19.31 3.37 1.44
N THR A 329 18.08 3.82 1.14
CA THR A 329 16.86 3.22 1.69
C THR A 329 16.78 1.72 1.39
N VAL A 330 17.00 1.34 0.13
CA VAL A 330 16.92 -0.07 -0.29
C VAL A 330 18.01 -0.89 0.40
N ALA A 331 19.19 -0.31 0.59
CA ALA A 331 20.29 -0.93 1.32
C ALA A 331 20.01 -1.08 2.80
N THR A 332 19.37 -0.11 3.46
CA THR A 332 18.96 -0.25 4.86
C THR A 332 17.96 -1.37 5.04
N ALA A 333 16.92 -1.44 4.20
CA ALA A 333 15.93 -2.52 4.26
C ALA A 333 16.58 -3.89 4.01
N THR A 334 17.50 -3.98 3.04
CA THR A 334 18.24 -5.20 2.72
C THR A 334 19.19 -5.59 3.84
N GLY A 335 19.99 -4.65 4.33
CA GLY A 335 20.93 -4.85 5.41
C GLY A 335 20.25 -5.32 6.68
N ASP A 336 19.11 -4.71 7.04
CA ASP A 336 18.33 -5.09 8.22
C ASP A 336 17.75 -6.51 8.09
N THR A 337 17.14 -6.82 6.94
CA THR A 337 16.62 -8.17 6.71
C THR A 337 17.72 -9.22 6.73
N LEU A 338 18.87 -8.97 6.12
CA LEU A 338 19.98 -9.92 6.13
C LEU A 338 20.59 -10.03 7.54
N ALA A 339 20.73 -8.93 8.27
CA ALA A 339 21.25 -8.91 9.64
C ALA A 339 20.37 -9.72 10.59
N SER A 340 19.05 -9.54 10.54
CA SER A 340 18.10 -10.26 11.39
C SER A 340 17.99 -11.73 11.00
N GLU A 341 17.93 -12.07 9.71
CA GLU A 341 17.72 -13.45 9.24
C GLU A 341 18.99 -14.30 9.31
N ILE A 342 20.17 -13.73 9.05
CA ILE A 342 21.46 -14.44 9.14
C ILE A 342 22.02 -14.34 10.57
N GLY A 343 21.94 -13.16 11.19
CA GLY A 343 22.54 -12.88 12.50
C GLY A 343 21.90 -13.67 13.64
N THR A 344 20.62 -14.05 13.52
CA THR A 344 19.95 -14.96 14.47
C THR A 344 20.49 -16.40 14.42
N THR A 345 21.22 -16.76 13.36
CA THR A 345 21.86 -18.08 13.20
C THR A 345 23.31 -18.11 13.68
N ALA A 346 23.80 -17.00 14.22
CA ALA A 346 25.18 -16.88 14.72
C ALA A 346 25.44 -17.83 15.90
N LYS A 347 26.66 -18.36 15.96
CA LYS A 347 27.14 -19.12 17.13
C LYS A 347 27.53 -18.13 18.23
N GLY A 348 26.76 -18.08 19.31
CA GLY A 348 27.02 -17.21 20.47
C GLY A 348 25.83 -16.31 20.80
N ARG A 349 25.91 -15.58 21.91
CA ARG A 349 24.86 -14.65 22.33
C ARG A 349 25.08 -13.27 21.71
N PRO A 350 24.05 -12.66 21.07
CA PRO A 350 24.14 -11.29 20.57
C PRO A 350 24.29 -10.30 21.74
N ARG A 351 24.63 -9.04 21.44
CA ARG A 351 24.74 -7.96 22.42
C ARG A 351 23.67 -6.92 22.19
N MET A 352 23.09 -6.37 23.25
CA MET A 352 22.18 -5.23 23.16
C MET A 352 22.93 -3.99 22.65
N ILE A 353 22.44 -3.33 21.61
CA ILE A 353 23.12 -2.15 21.04
C ILE A 353 23.27 -1.00 22.04
N THR A 354 22.35 -0.87 22.99
CA THR A 354 22.35 0.23 23.98
C THR A 354 23.24 0.00 25.19
N THR A 355 23.43 -1.26 25.62
CA THR A 355 24.16 -1.59 26.86
C THR A 355 25.42 -2.41 26.62
N LEU A 356 25.59 -2.93 25.41
CA LEU A 356 26.65 -3.87 24.99
C LEU A 356 26.71 -5.16 25.83
N LYS A 357 25.68 -5.43 26.66
CA LYS A 357 25.53 -6.67 27.43
C LYS A 357 24.94 -7.77 26.56
N LEU A 358 25.25 -9.02 26.90
CA LEU A 358 24.70 -10.20 26.20
C LEU A 358 23.17 -10.24 26.30
N SER A 359 22.53 -10.63 25.20
CA SER A 359 21.08 -10.80 25.08
C SER A 359 20.74 -12.17 24.50
N GLU A 360 19.46 -12.52 24.52
CA GLU A 360 18.95 -13.72 23.88
C GLU A 360 18.89 -13.53 22.35
N PRO A 361 19.14 -14.57 21.54
CA PRO A 361 18.94 -14.53 20.10
C PRO A 361 17.51 -14.10 19.73
N GLY A 362 17.40 -13.15 18.79
CA GLY A 362 16.11 -12.62 18.33
C GLY A 362 15.47 -11.57 19.25
N ALA A 363 16.16 -11.12 20.31
CA ALA A 363 15.69 -9.99 21.10
C ALA A 363 15.78 -8.67 20.32
N ASP A 364 14.72 -7.84 20.40
CA ASP A 364 14.67 -6.54 19.71
C ASP A 364 15.88 -5.66 20.09
N GLY A 365 16.62 -5.20 19.08
CA GLY A 365 17.82 -4.38 19.23
C GLY A 365 19.07 -5.10 19.73
N ALA A 366 19.09 -6.44 19.67
CA ALA A 366 20.29 -7.23 19.88
C ALA A 366 21.04 -7.44 18.56
N VAL A 367 22.32 -7.04 18.53
CA VAL A 367 23.20 -7.13 17.37
C VAL A 367 24.21 -8.26 17.54
N SER A 368 24.48 -9.00 16.47
CA SER A 368 25.50 -10.06 16.44
C SER A 368 26.57 -9.73 15.41
N PHE A 369 27.81 -10.19 15.63
CA PHE A 369 28.90 -9.93 14.68
C PHE A 369 28.60 -10.46 13.28
N LEU A 370 27.96 -11.63 13.19
CA LEU A 370 27.53 -12.18 11.91
C LEU A 370 26.41 -11.33 11.26
N GLY A 371 25.52 -10.77 12.07
CA GLY A 371 24.47 -9.85 11.61
C GLY A 371 25.04 -8.54 11.05
N GLU A 372 26.02 -7.93 11.72
CA GLU A 372 26.68 -6.71 11.24
C GLU A 372 27.41 -6.96 9.91
N LEU A 373 28.14 -8.08 9.79
CA LEU A 373 28.75 -8.46 8.52
C LEU A 373 27.71 -8.67 7.43
N ALA A 374 26.60 -9.34 7.74
CA ALA A 374 25.49 -9.52 6.81
C ALA A 374 24.87 -8.18 6.37
N ALA A 375 24.75 -7.20 7.28
CA ALA A 375 24.28 -5.85 6.96
C ALA A 375 25.22 -5.15 5.97
N ILE A 376 26.53 -5.21 6.21
CA ILE A 376 27.55 -4.62 5.33
C ILE A 376 27.50 -5.25 3.94
N PHE A 377 27.53 -6.59 3.86
CA PHE A 377 27.48 -7.32 2.58
C PHE A 377 26.17 -7.08 1.83
N GLY A 378 25.03 -7.09 2.53
CA GLY A 378 23.73 -6.78 1.94
C GLY A 378 23.70 -5.38 1.35
N SER A 379 24.15 -4.39 2.11
CA SER A 379 24.19 -2.99 1.69
C SER A 379 25.16 -2.76 0.52
N ALA A 380 26.35 -3.36 0.55
CA ALA A 380 27.31 -3.30 -0.54
C ALA A 380 26.76 -3.93 -1.84
N THR A 381 26.03 -5.04 -1.73
CA THR A 381 25.38 -5.69 -2.87
C THR A 381 24.37 -4.74 -3.54
N ILE A 382 23.57 -4.02 -2.75
CA ILE A 382 22.65 -3.00 -3.28
C ILE A 382 23.41 -1.86 -3.97
N GLY A 383 24.55 -1.42 -3.43
CA GLY A 383 25.40 -0.41 -4.08
C GLY A 383 25.96 -0.86 -5.44
N VAL A 384 26.42 -2.11 -5.53
CA VAL A 384 26.89 -2.70 -6.81
C VAL A 384 25.73 -2.80 -7.81
N LEU A 385 24.56 -3.25 -7.37
CA LEU A 385 23.38 -3.35 -8.23
C LEU A 385 22.87 -1.98 -8.67
N GLY A 386 22.93 -0.97 -7.81
CA GLY A 386 22.59 0.42 -8.17
C GLY A 386 23.43 0.95 -9.34
N TYR A 387 24.73 0.64 -9.34
CA TYR A 387 25.61 0.94 -10.47
C TYR A 387 25.29 0.06 -11.69
N ALA A 388 25.18 -1.26 -11.52
CA ALA A 388 24.96 -2.20 -12.63
C ALA A 388 23.63 -1.97 -13.37
N LEU A 389 22.60 -1.48 -12.67
CA LEU A 389 21.30 -1.11 -13.24
C LEU A 389 21.31 0.29 -13.87
N GLY A 390 22.41 1.05 -13.79
CA GLY A 390 22.52 2.40 -14.33
C GLY A 390 21.77 3.46 -13.53
N ILE A 391 21.56 3.24 -12.23
CA ILE A 391 20.95 4.25 -11.34
C ILE A 391 22.00 5.25 -10.86
N SER A 392 23.24 4.79 -10.65
CA SER A 392 24.41 5.61 -10.34
C SER A 392 25.53 5.36 -11.34
N ASP A 393 26.23 6.43 -11.74
CA ASP A 393 27.32 6.36 -12.73
C ASP A 393 28.69 6.05 -12.10
N ASN A 394 28.80 6.06 -10.77
CA ASN A 394 30.07 5.88 -10.08
C ASN A 394 30.00 4.68 -9.12
N LEU A 395 30.63 3.57 -9.51
CA LEU A 395 30.65 2.33 -8.73
C LEU A 395 31.20 2.54 -7.30
N LEU A 396 32.29 3.30 -7.16
CA LEU A 396 32.93 3.50 -5.87
C LEU A 396 32.04 4.31 -4.92
N LEU A 397 31.48 5.42 -5.39
CA LEU A 397 30.55 6.23 -4.61
C LEU A 397 29.28 5.45 -4.28
N SER A 398 28.73 4.71 -5.26
CA SER A 398 27.55 3.86 -5.07
C SER A 398 27.79 2.85 -3.96
N VAL A 399 28.87 2.08 -4.00
CA VAL A 399 29.17 1.09 -2.96
C VAL A 399 29.43 1.76 -1.60
N LEU A 400 30.29 2.78 -1.53
CA LEU A 400 30.68 3.39 -0.25
C LEU A 400 29.49 4.08 0.45
N ILE A 401 28.76 4.94 -0.27
CA ILE A 401 27.66 5.72 0.29
C ILE A 401 26.51 4.79 0.68
N THR A 402 26.17 3.85 -0.19
CA THR A 402 25.10 2.89 0.07
C THR A 402 25.44 1.94 1.19
N THR A 403 26.68 1.44 1.29
CA THR A 403 27.11 0.62 2.43
C THR A 403 27.04 1.40 3.74
N ALA A 404 27.49 2.67 3.75
CA ALA A 404 27.39 3.51 4.94
C ALA A 404 25.93 3.72 5.36
N GLY A 405 25.08 4.19 4.45
CA GLY A 405 23.66 4.42 4.73
C GLY A 405 22.91 3.16 5.12
N GLY A 406 23.16 2.05 4.44
CA GLY A 406 22.59 0.75 4.75
C GLY A 406 22.98 0.27 6.15
N PHE A 407 24.27 0.25 6.46
CA PHE A 407 24.82 -0.18 7.75
C PHE A 407 24.33 0.67 8.92
N PHE A 408 24.42 1.99 8.82
CA PHE A 408 23.97 2.88 9.89
C PHE A 408 22.45 2.88 10.02
N GLY A 409 21.71 2.77 8.92
CA GLY A 409 20.25 2.61 8.93
C GLY A 409 19.82 1.34 9.68
N THR A 410 20.47 0.20 9.44
CA THR A 410 20.22 -1.05 10.18
C THR A 410 20.57 -0.93 11.66
N ASN A 411 21.63 -0.21 12.00
CA ASN A 411 21.97 0.06 13.40
C ASN A 411 20.94 0.99 14.09
N ILE A 412 20.36 1.94 13.34
CA ILE A 412 19.26 2.78 13.82
C ILE A 412 18.00 1.93 14.06
N ASP A 413 17.70 0.97 13.18
CA ASP A 413 16.63 -0.02 13.42
C ASP A 413 16.83 -0.71 14.78
N SER A 414 18.02 -1.29 14.99
CA SER A 414 18.36 -1.95 16.25
C SER A 414 18.28 -1.01 17.47
N LEU A 415 18.69 0.25 17.33
CA LEU A 415 18.59 1.26 18.39
C LEU A 415 17.13 1.57 18.74
N LEU A 416 16.29 1.79 17.73
CA LEU A 416 14.85 2.04 17.89
C LEU A 416 14.13 0.78 18.42
N GLY A 417 14.58 -0.40 18.02
CA GLY A 417 14.14 -1.69 18.55
C GLY A 417 14.42 -1.81 20.06
N ALA A 418 15.65 -1.51 20.48
CA ALA A 418 16.06 -1.57 21.88
C ALA A 418 15.37 -0.53 22.78
N THR A 419 14.95 0.60 22.22
CA THR A 419 14.45 1.76 22.99
C THR A 419 12.94 1.95 22.89
N LEU A 420 12.37 2.03 21.69
CA LEU A 420 10.96 2.35 21.45
C LEU A 420 10.10 1.11 21.26
N GLN A 421 10.57 0.12 20.49
CA GLN A 421 9.80 -1.12 20.25
C GLN A 421 9.66 -1.94 21.53
N LYS A 422 10.73 -2.12 22.30
CA LYS A 422 10.66 -2.79 23.62
C LYS A 422 9.70 -2.13 24.61
N ARG A 423 9.42 -0.84 24.44
CA ARG A 423 8.45 -0.09 25.27
C ARG A 423 7.02 -0.12 24.71
N GLY A 424 6.80 -0.77 23.57
CA GLY A 424 5.52 -0.81 22.89
C GLY A 424 5.10 0.51 22.23
N LEU A 425 6.03 1.46 22.07
CA LEU A 425 5.76 2.75 21.44
C LEU A 425 5.77 2.67 19.91
N LEU A 426 6.59 1.77 19.35
CA LEU A 426 6.64 1.47 17.92
C LEU A 426 6.40 -0.01 17.68
N SER A 427 5.71 -0.33 16.60
CA SER A 427 5.68 -1.68 16.04
C SER A 427 6.94 -1.95 15.23
N ASN A 428 7.24 -3.22 14.94
CA ASN A 428 8.33 -3.60 14.04
C ASN A 428 8.23 -2.88 12.68
N SER A 429 7.03 -2.75 12.12
CA SER A 429 6.79 -1.99 10.88
C SER A 429 7.10 -0.49 11.06
N GLY A 430 6.86 0.08 12.23
CA GLY A 430 7.20 1.48 12.54
C GLY A 430 8.72 1.71 12.68
N VAL A 431 9.44 0.75 13.25
CA VAL A 431 10.91 0.80 13.35
C VAL A 431 11.55 0.73 11.96
N ASN A 432 11.15 -0.27 11.15
CA ASN A 432 11.59 -0.40 9.75
C ASN A 432 11.33 0.87 8.94
N PHE A 433 10.16 1.48 9.11
CA PHE A 433 9.81 2.75 8.49
C PHE A 433 10.81 3.85 8.87
N ALA A 434 11.04 4.07 10.16
CA ALA A 434 11.98 5.10 10.61
C ALA A 434 13.43 4.83 10.15
N ALA A 435 13.86 3.57 10.21
CA ALA A 435 15.21 3.16 9.83
C ALA A 435 15.50 3.42 8.34
N THR A 436 14.55 3.08 7.46
CA THR A 436 14.71 3.30 6.00
C THR A 436 14.79 4.78 5.61
N PHE A 437 14.05 5.66 6.30
CA PHE A 437 14.20 7.11 6.17
C PHE A 437 15.55 7.60 6.71
N ALA A 438 16.01 7.07 7.84
CA ALA A 438 17.31 7.42 8.39
C ALA A 438 18.46 7.02 7.46
N GLY A 439 18.42 5.81 6.88
CA GLY A 439 19.39 5.35 5.88
C GLY A 439 19.42 6.21 4.62
N ALA A 440 18.26 6.67 4.15
CA ALA A 440 18.17 7.65 3.07
C ALA A 440 18.86 8.97 3.44
N GLY A 441 18.54 9.53 4.60
CA GLY A 441 19.13 10.78 5.08
C GLY A 441 20.65 10.70 5.23
N ILE A 442 21.15 9.59 5.78
CA ILE A 442 22.60 9.35 5.92
C ILE A 442 23.25 9.25 4.55
N SER A 443 22.66 8.52 3.60
CA SER A 443 23.23 8.38 2.26
C SER A 443 23.28 9.71 1.51
N ALA A 444 22.20 10.50 1.59
CA ALA A 444 22.15 11.84 1.01
C ALA A 444 23.19 12.77 1.64
N PHE A 445 23.31 12.74 2.97
CA PHE A 445 24.26 13.55 3.71
C PHE A 445 25.71 13.20 3.37
N VAL A 446 26.06 11.90 3.36
CA VAL A 446 27.40 11.44 2.98
C VAL A 446 27.70 11.84 1.53
N TYR A 447 26.74 11.73 0.61
CA TYR A 447 26.92 12.20 -0.76
C TYR A 447 27.23 13.71 -0.80
N ILE A 448 26.44 14.54 -0.11
CA ILE A 448 26.65 15.99 -0.07
C ILE A 448 28.02 16.34 0.51
N LEU A 449 28.46 15.64 1.55
CA LEU A 449 29.80 15.82 2.10
C LEU A 449 30.89 15.48 1.09
N VAL A 450 30.78 14.36 0.38
CA VAL A 450 31.79 13.92 -0.58
C VAL A 450 31.80 14.77 -1.86
N ALA A 451 30.64 15.25 -2.31
CA ALA A 451 30.50 16.08 -3.50
C ALA A 451 30.75 17.58 -3.26
N GLY A 452 30.72 18.01 -2.00
CA GLY A 452 31.04 19.39 -1.57
C GLY A 452 32.54 19.65 -1.40
N PHE A 453 33.38 18.62 -1.53
CA PHE A 453 34.83 18.69 -1.70
C PHE A 453 35.19 18.33 -3.14
#